data_AF-A0A1Q2HU27-F1
#
_entry.id   AF-A0A1Q2HU27-F1
#
_cell.length_a   1.000
_cell.length_b   1.000
_cell.length_c   1.000
_cell.angle_alpha   90.00
_cell.angle_beta   90.00
_cell.angle_gamma   90.00
#
_symmetry.space_group_name_H-M   'P 1'
#
loop_
_entity.id
_entity.type
_entity.pdbx_description
1 polymer ?
#
loop_
_entity_poly.entity_id
_entity_poly.type
_entity_poly.pdbx_seq_one_letter_code
_entity_poly.pdbx_strand_id
1 'polypeptide(L)'
;MDTRAVKSSTRVKLQFAAAAKSIEHEIVACIRPDIAGTFSIGADLANAVNAHATDDEKNRIIDALLPRANPALDDRRGDHHREFLRVLGVTDFV
;
A
#
# COMPACT_ATOMS: atom_id res chain seq x y z
N MET A 1 38.78 -1.41 -21.44
CA MET A 1 38.57 -2.18 -20.22
C MET A 1 37.96 -1.24 -19.19
N ASP A 2 36.63 -1.10 -19.25
CA ASP A 2 35.65 -1.76 -18.36
C ASP A 2 35.33 -0.87 -17.16
N THR A 3 34.30 -0.01 -17.31
CA THR A 3 32.92 -0.23 -16.83
C THR A 3 32.81 -0.27 -15.30
N ARG A 4 32.26 0.81 -14.72
CA ARG A 4 31.23 0.78 -13.67
C ARG A 4 30.78 2.21 -13.32
N ALA A 5 29.91 2.73 -14.19
CA ALA A 5 28.94 3.73 -13.78
C ALA A 5 27.89 3.02 -12.91
N VAL A 6 28.05 3.05 -11.59
CA VAL A 6 26.94 2.68 -10.70
C VAL A 6 26.09 3.93 -10.54
N LYS A 7 25.16 4.08 -11.50
CA LYS A 7 24.15 5.14 -11.55
C LYS A 7 23.39 5.17 -10.22
N SER A 8 23.41 6.36 -9.63
CA SER A 8 22.31 7.03 -8.92
C SER A 8 21.30 6.11 -8.23
N SER A 9 21.37 6.07 -6.90
CA SER A 9 20.21 5.83 -6.04
C SER A 9 19.17 6.93 -6.27
N THR A 10 18.52 6.88 -7.42
CA THR A 10 17.28 7.60 -7.65
C THR A 10 16.25 6.86 -6.82
N ARG A 11 16.12 7.23 -5.53
CA ARG A 11 14.82 7.16 -4.87
C ARG A 11 13.87 7.77 -5.88
N VAL A 12 13.04 6.93 -6.50
CA VAL A 12 12.04 7.39 -7.44
C VAL A 12 11.17 8.34 -6.63
N LYS A 13 11.45 9.64 -6.74
CA LYS A 13 10.54 10.68 -6.33
C LYS A 13 9.39 10.54 -7.31
N LEU A 14 8.49 9.63 -6.98
CA LEU A 14 7.21 9.49 -7.64
C LEU A 14 6.55 10.86 -7.50
N GLN A 15 6.69 11.69 -8.55
CA GLN A 15 5.97 12.95 -8.68
C GLN A 15 4.51 12.57 -8.88
N PHE A 16 3.82 12.34 -7.77
CA PHE A 16 2.40 12.02 -7.75
C PHE A 16 1.61 13.31 -7.99
N ALA A 17 1.27 13.57 -9.25
CA ALA A 17 0.41 14.70 -9.59
C ALA A 17 -1.04 14.44 -9.10
N ALA A 18 -1.47 15.28 -8.17
CA ALA A 18 -2.81 15.89 -8.04
C ALA A 18 -4.06 15.07 -7.65
N ALA A 19 -3.93 13.97 -6.91
CA ALA A 19 -4.99 13.49 -6.02
C ALA A 19 -4.31 12.91 -4.77
N ALA A 20 -4.74 13.28 -3.58
CA ALA A 20 -4.13 12.81 -2.34
C ALA A 20 -4.20 11.27 -2.27
N LYS A 21 -3.13 10.59 -2.69
CA LYS A 21 -3.04 9.13 -2.68
C LYS A 21 -3.07 8.68 -1.23
N SER A 22 -4.02 7.81 -0.88
CA SER A 22 -4.21 7.35 0.49
C SER A 22 -2.98 6.58 0.98
N ILE A 23 -2.83 6.44 2.30
CA ILE A 23 -1.69 5.74 2.92
C ILE A 23 -1.62 4.29 2.43
N GLU A 24 -2.75 3.63 2.18
CA GLU A 24 -2.82 2.29 1.59
C GLU A 24 -2.15 2.25 0.22
N HIS A 25 -2.44 3.24 -0.64
CA HIS A 25 -1.82 3.33 -1.94
C HIS A 25 -0.30 3.53 -1.84
N GLU A 26 0.18 4.32 -0.88
CA GLU A 26 1.62 4.49 -0.64
C GLU A 26 2.28 3.17 -0.22
N ILE A 27 1.68 2.45 0.74
CA ILE A 27 2.19 1.15 1.21
C ILE A 27 2.21 0.15 0.05
N VAL A 28 1.10 0.03 -0.68
CA VAL A 28 0.99 -0.90 -1.80
C VAL A 28 1.98 -0.53 -2.91
N ALA A 29 2.12 0.75 -3.27
CA ALA A 29 3.08 1.18 -4.28
C ALA A 29 4.54 0.90 -3.87
N CYS A 30 4.86 0.90 -2.57
CA CYS A 30 6.19 0.52 -2.09
C CYS A 30 6.48 -0.97 -2.23
N ILE A 31 5.47 -1.84 -2.10
CA ILE A 31 5.63 -3.31 -2.10
C ILE A 31 5.38 -3.88 -3.50
N ARG A 32 4.31 -3.43 -4.17
CA ARG A 32 3.85 -3.82 -5.50
C ARG A 32 3.52 -2.58 -6.35
N PRO A 33 4.55 -1.87 -6.87
CA PRO A 33 4.33 -0.70 -7.72
C PRO A 33 3.59 -1.02 -9.03
N ASP A 34 3.69 -2.26 -9.50
CA ASP A 34 3.03 -2.77 -10.71
C ASP A 34 1.50 -2.80 -10.58
N ILE A 35 0.97 -3.08 -9.39
CA ILE A 35 -0.49 -3.07 -9.16
C ILE A 35 -0.99 -1.68 -8.79
N ALA A 36 -0.19 -0.87 -8.08
CA ALA A 36 -0.62 0.45 -7.63
C ALA A 36 -0.89 1.45 -8.78
N GLY A 37 -0.27 1.27 -9.95
CA GLY A 37 -0.39 2.20 -11.09
C GLY A 37 -1.77 2.23 -11.75
N THR A 38 -2.60 1.20 -11.58
CA THR A 38 -3.83 0.98 -12.35
C THR A 38 -5.14 1.20 -11.58
N PHE A 39 -5.12 1.33 -10.25
CA PHE A 39 -6.36 1.37 -9.45
C PHE A 39 -6.59 2.69 -8.73
N SER A 40 -7.85 3.12 -8.74
CA SER A 40 -8.37 4.23 -7.95
C SER A 40 -8.43 3.86 -6.47
N ILE A 41 -8.43 4.88 -5.61
CA ILE A 41 -8.39 4.78 -4.15
C ILE A 41 -9.55 3.92 -3.60
N GLY A 42 -9.30 3.07 -2.61
CA GLY A 42 -10.32 2.31 -1.89
C GLY A 42 -10.41 0.82 -2.26
N ALA A 43 -11.63 0.28 -2.32
CA ALA A 43 -11.90 -1.16 -2.48
C ALA A 43 -11.25 -1.79 -3.73
N ASP A 44 -11.09 -1.03 -4.81
CA ASP A 44 -10.43 -1.50 -6.04
C ASP A 44 -8.97 -1.88 -5.80
N LEU A 45 -8.25 -1.10 -4.98
CA LEU A 45 -6.87 -1.39 -4.62
C LEU A 45 -6.77 -2.66 -3.77
N ALA A 46 -7.67 -2.84 -2.81
CA ALA A 46 -7.67 -4.03 -1.96
C ALA A 46 -7.99 -5.30 -2.77
N ASN A 47 -8.95 -5.21 -3.70
CA ASN A 47 -9.26 -6.30 -4.63
C ASN A 47 -8.06 -6.64 -5.53
N ALA A 48 -7.35 -5.64 -6.05
CA ALA A 48 -6.15 -5.84 -6.85
C ALA A 48 -5.02 -6.52 -6.06
N VAL A 49 -4.77 -6.07 -4.82
CA VAL A 49 -3.85 -6.74 -3.90
C VAL A 49 -4.28 -8.19 -3.70
N ASN A 50 -5.58 -8.45 -3.46
CA ASN A 50 -6.05 -9.80 -3.22
C ASN A 50 -5.90 -10.73 -4.45
N ALA A 51 -6.10 -10.19 -5.65
CA ALA A 51 -6.01 -10.94 -6.90
C ALA A 51 -4.58 -11.18 -7.40
N HIS A 52 -3.65 -10.25 -7.13
CA HIS A 52 -2.34 -10.24 -7.78
C HIS A 52 -1.14 -10.29 -6.83
N ALA A 53 -1.31 -9.96 -5.55
CA ALA A 53 -0.25 -10.09 -4.55
C ALA A 53 -0.12 -11.53 -4.09
N THR A 54 1.12 -11.97 -3.86
CA THR A 54 1.40 -13.21 -3.14
C THR A 54 1.04 -13.07 -1.66
N ASP A 55 0.86 -14.19 -0.95
CA ASP A 55 0.49 -14.15 0.47
C ASP A 55 1.55 -13.43 1.33
N ASP A 56 2.84 -13.60 1.02
CA ASP A 56 3.92 -12.87 1.69
C ASP A 56 3.83 -11.35 1.47
N GLU A 57 3.49 -10.91 0.26
CA GLU A 57 3.33 -9.50 -0.05
C GLU A 57 2.08 -8.91 0.62
N LYS A 58 0.97 -9.67 0.65
CA LYS A 58 -0.23 -9.30 1.39
C LYS A 58 0.07 -9.12 2.87
N ASN A 59 0.79 -10.07 3.49
CA ASN A 59 1.18 -9.99 4.89
C ASN A 59 2.02 -8.74 5.17
N ARG A 60 2.98 -8.38 4.31
CA ARG A 60 3.77 -7.14 4.45
C ARG A 60 2.90 -5.88 4.34
N ILE A 61 1.90 -5.86 3.45
CA ILE A 61 0.94 -4.75 3.33
C ILE A 61 0.10 -4.64 4.60
N ILE A 62 -0.40 -5.77 5.11
CA ILE A 62 -1.18 -5.86 6.34
C ILE A 62 -0.37 -5.34 7.52
N ASP A 63 0.84 -5.85 7.74
CA ASP A 63 1.72 -5.46 8.86
C ASP A 63 2.01 -3.95 8.88
N ALA A 64 2.17 -3.34 7.69
CA ALA A 64 2.42 -1.91 7.57
C ALA A 64 1.16 -1.04 7.80
N LEU A 65 -0.03 -1.61 7.65
CA LEU A 65 -1.31 -0.89 7.74
C LEU A 65 -2.04 -1.14 9.08
N LEU A 66 -1.87 -2.31 9.68
CA LEU A 66 -2.47 -2.71 10.96
C LEU A 66 -2.33 -1.66 12.08
N PRO A 67 -1.13 -1.11 12.39
CA PRO A 67 -0.99 -0.13 13.47
C PRO A 67 -1.73 1.19 13.21
N ARG A 68 -2.10 1.47 11.96
CA ARG A 68 -2.86 2.68 11.56
C ARG A 68 -4.36 2.45 11.56
N ALA A 69 -4.80 1.20 11.49
CA ALA A 69 -6.20 0.80 11.59
C ALA A 69 -6.69 0.71 13.05
N ASN A 70 -5.80 0.91 14.02
CA ASN A 70 -6.10 0.82 15.44
C ASN A 70 -7.29 1.75 15.81
N PRO A 71 -8.40 1.19 16.31
CA PRO A 71 -9.59 1.98 16.67
C PRO A 71 -9.34 2.98 17.81
N ALA A 72 -8.33 2.76 18.64
CA ALA A 72 -7.95 3.66 19.73
C ALA A 72 -7.35 5.00 19.25
N LEU A 73 -7.01 5.13 17.97
CA LEU A 73 -6.45 6.35 17.41
C LEU A 73 -7.51 7.44 17.11
N ASP A 74 -8.81 7.13 17.25
CA ASP A 74 -9.95 8.02 16.95
C ASP A 74 -9.80 8.83 15.64
N ASP A 75 -9.15 8.22 14.65
CA ASP A 75 -8.90 8.82 13.35
C ASP A 75 -9.98 8.32 12.38
N ARG A 76 -10.70 9.26 11.77
CA ARG A 76 -11.67 8.99 10.69
C ARG A 76 -11.03 8.26 9.50
N ARG A 77 -9.71 8.39 9.32
CA ARG A 77 -8.95 7.63 8.31
C ARG A 77 -8.78 6.16 8.69
N GLY A 78 -8.83 5.85 9.98
CA GLY A 78 -8.78 4.48 10.49
C GLY A 78 -9.94 3.61 9.98
N ASP A 79 -11.12 4.19 9.73
CA ASP A 79 -12.23 3.46 9.11
C ASP A 79 -11.89 2.98 7.70
N HIS A 80 -11.23 3.82 6.91
CA HIS A 80 -10.79 3.46 5.56
C HIS A 80 -9.74 2.35 5.59
N HIS A 81 -8.78 2.44 6.52
CA HIS A 81 -7.76 1.41 6.74
C HIS A 81 -8.40 0.07 7.15
N ARG A 82 -9.39 0.09 8.05
CA ARG A 82 -10.12 -1.11 8.47
C ARG A 82 -10.91 -1.73 7.32
N GLU A 83 -11.57 -0.94 6.49
CA GLU A 83 -12.29 -1.44 5.31
C GLU A 83 -11.33 -2.11 4.32
N PHE A 84 -10.19 -1.48 4.03
CA PHE A 84 -9.16 -2.06 3.19
C PHE A 84 -8.65 -3.40 3.73
N LEU A 85 -8.33 -3.46 5.03
CA LEU A 85 -7.86 -4.67 5.70
C LEU A 85 -8.91 -5.78 5.73
N ARG A 86 -10.21 -5.45 5.87
CA ARG A 86 -11.31 -6.42 5.78
C ARG A 86 -11.38 -7.09 4.42
N VAL A 87 -11.18 -6.35 3.33
CA VAL A 87 -11.15 -6.92 1.98
C VAL A 87 -9.94 -7.86 1.79
N LEU A 88 -8.85 -7.61 2.52
CA LEU A 88 -7.70 -8.53 2.61
C LEU A 88 -7.91 -9.71 3.58
N GLY A 89 -9.08 -9.82 4.22
CA GLY A 89 -9.42 -10.91 5.14
C GLY A 89 -9.06 -10.66 6.60
N VAL A 90 -8.55 -9.47 6.95
CA VAL A 90 -8.20 -9.12 8.33
C VAL A 90 -9.41 -8.50 9.02
N THR A 91 -9.88 -9.15 10.08
CA THR A 91 -11.07 -8.70 10.84
C THR A 91 -10.80 -8.46 12.32
N ASP A 92 -9.71 -9.02 12.86
CA ASP A 92 -9.21 -8.75 14.21
C ASP A 92 -8.34 -7.48 14.22
N PHE A 93 -8.94 -6.36 14.61
CA PHE A 93 -8.25 -5.10 14.85
C PHE A 93 -8.08 -4.93 16.36
N VAL A 94 -6.88 -5.21 16.88
CA VAL A 94 -6.52 -5.06 18.31
C VAL A 94 -6.04 -3.66 18.63
#